data_AF-A5DYG3-F1
#
_entry.id   AF-A5DYG3-F1
#
_cell.length_a   1.000
_cell.length_b   1.000
_cell.length_c   1.000
_cell.angle_alpha   90.00
_cell.angle_beta   90.00
_cell.angle_gamma   90.00
#
_symmetry.space_group_name_H-M   'P 1'
#
loop_
_entity.id
_entity.type
_entity.pdbx_description
1 polymer ?
#
loop_
_entity_poly.entity_id
_entity_poly.type
_entity_poly.pdbx_seq_one_letter_code
_entity_poly.pdbx_strand_id
1 'polypeptide(L)'
;MILKEFPTKDSTTVHHLPITRLMLQTSTAVNENHIRKLLELQDNECIDSIEEKKPGKGLSDMIYQRLINVVAAIAEELYSTHKMYDVKQYPLTSIYELNIYVADKFPFLFYKPVYPSLCEQRIEKIKKDDINAEEEEEDDDIDKESVLFKKNTSSCNLNCTQCCLIKRVPKFIEFWPITLLLKDAYITVLNNKLKDVDCRVRI
;
A
#
# COMPACT_ATOMS: atom_id res chain seq x y z
N MET A 1 -8.82 11.60 13.67
CA MET A 1 -8.65 10.14 13.84
C MET A 1 -7.63 9.98 14.95
N ILE A 2 -7.89 9.25 16.03
CA ILE A 2 -6.84 9.07 17.06
C ILE A 2 -5.82 8.12 16.43
N LEU A 3 -4.64 8.62 16.07
CA LEU A 3 -3.49 7.81 15.68
C LEU A 3 -3.14 6.92 16.88
N LYS A 4 -3.74 5.73 16.94
CA LYS A 4 -3.39 4.71 17.93
C LYS A 4 -1.94 4.34 17.68
N GLU A 5 -1.18 4.25 18.77
CA GLU A 5 0.23 3.89 18.79
C GLU A 5 0.52 2.72 17.83
N PHE A 6 1.37 2.98 16.83
CA PHE A 6 1.75 1.99 15.85
C PHE A 6 2.73 0.98 16.49
N PRO A 7 2.59 -0.32 16.20
CA PRO A 7 3.47 -1.34 16.76
C PRO A 7 4.88 -1.16 16.21
N THR A 8 5.81 -0.76 17.09
CA THR A 8 7.24 -0.71 16.81
C THR A 8 7.85 -2.08 17.09
N LYS A 9 8.00 -2.91 16.05
CA LYS A 9 8.88 -4.09 16.09
C LYS A 9 9.16 -4.52 14.65
N ASP A 10 10.33 -4.13 14.15
CA ASP A 10 11.25 -5.03 13.42
C ASP A 10 12.45 -4.24 12.85
N SER A 11 13.58 -4.95 12.78
CA SER A 11 14.91 -4.52 12.32
C SER A 11 14.97 -3.90 10.91
N THR A 12 13.88 -3.93 10.15
CA THR A 12 13.75 -3.31 8.82
C THR A 12 13.68 -1.79 8.89
N THR A 13 13.17 -1.22 9.99
CA THR A 13 13.04 0.24 10.22
C THR A 13 14.35 1.03 10.03
N VAL A 14 15.52 0.43 10.27
CA VAL A 14 16.81 1.13 10.22
C VAL A 14 17.24 1.51 8.80
N HIS A 15 16.88 0.71 7.80
CA HIS A 15 17.27 0.98 6.41
C HIS A 15 16.33 1.98 5.71
N HIS A 16 15.16 2.28 6.30
CA HIS A 16 14.10 3.09 5.68
C HIS A 16 14.15 4.60 5.96
N LEU A 17 14.92 5.01 6.96
CA LEU A 17 15.03 6.42 7.34
C LEU A 17 15.89 7.25 6.36
N PRO A 18 16.98 6.72 5.77
CA PRO A 18 17.83 7.48 4.85
C PRO A 18 17.14 7.93 3.57
N ILE A 19 16.42 7.07 2.85
CA ILE A 19 15.74 7.47 1.61
C ILE A 19 14.51 8.33 1.93
N THR A 20 13.74 8.03 2.98
CA THR A 20 12.68 8.95 3.45
C THR A 20 13.22 10.36 3.70
N ARG A 21 14.35 10.49 4.43
CA ARG A 21 15.03 11.78 4.63
C ARG A 21 15.45 12.43 3.32
N LEU A 22 16.05 11.66 2.41
CA LEU A 22 16.47 12.15 1.10
C LEU A 22 15.28 12.72 0.33
N MET A 23 14.16 12.01 0.29
CA MET A 23 12.93 12.40 -0.42
C MET A 23 12.33 13.69 0.12
N LEU A 24 12.34 13.86 1.44
CA LEU A 24 11.92 15.10 2.07
C LEU A 24 12.85 16.26 1.68
N GLN A 25 14.15 16.03 1.59
CA GLN A 25 15.17 17.03 1.26
C GLN A 25 15.23 17.44 -0.22
N THR A 26 14.74 16.63 -1.15
CA THR A 26 14.81 16.96 -2.58
C THR A 26 14.07 18.26 -2.90
N SER A 27 14.49 18.99 -3.92
CA SER A 27 13.71 20.10 -4.49
C SER A 27 12.82 19.65 -5.65
N THR A 28 12.77 18.34 -5.90
CA THR A 28 12.10 17.78 -7.07
C THR A 28 10.59 17.85 -6.86
N ALA A 29 9.93 18.77 -7.57
CA ALA A 29 8.49 18.75 -7.71
C ALA A 29 8.10 17.51 -8.53
N VAL A 30 7.23 16.66 -7.98
CA VAL A 30 6.79 15.49 -8.73
C VAL A 30 5.54 15.84 -9.53
N ASN A 31 5.67 15.78 -10.86
CA ASN A 31 4.52 15.93 -11.74
C ASN A 31 3.59 14.71 -11.57
N GLU A 32 2.28 14.95 -11.59
CA GLU A 32 1.23 13.91 -11.65
C GLU A 32 1.57 12.81 -12.67
N ASN A 33 2.04 13.18 -13.87
CA ASN A 33 2.42 12.23 -14.91
C ASN A 33 3.56 11.30 -14.48
N HIS A 34 4.52 11.80 -13.70
CA HIS A 34 5.62 10.98 -13.18
C HIS A 34 5.12 9.99 -12.12
N ILE A 35 4.25 10.43 -11.20
CA ILE A 35 3.65 9.56 -10.20
C ILE A 35 2.80 8.48 -10.87
N ARG A 36 1.96 8.86 -11.84
CA ARG A 36 1.12 7.90 -12.58
C ARG A 36 1.95 6.85 -13.30
N LYS A 37 3.01 7.27 -14.00
CA LYS A 37 3.94 6.35 -14.67
C LYS A 37 4.58 5.39 -13.67
N LEU A 38 5.01 5.91 -12.54
CA LEU A 38 5.67 5.12 -11.51
C LEU A 38 4.72 4.12 -10.83
N LEU A 39 3.46 4.51 -10.62
CA LEU A 39 2.42 3.65 -10.05
C LEU A 39 1.81 2.69 -11.07
N GLU A 40 2.33 2.65 -12.30
CA GLU A 40 1.81 1.83 -13.40
C GLU A 40 0.32 2.16 -13.70
N LEU A 41 -0.08 3.43 -13.47
CA LEU A 41 -1.42 3.97 -13.67
C LEU A 41 -1.58 4.70 -15.02
N GLN A 42 -0.73 4.36 -15.99
CA GLN A 42 -0.96 4.81 -17.35
C GLN A 42 -2.08 3.95 -17.92
N ASP A 43 -3.12 4.59 -18.43
CA ASP A 43 -4.09 3.90 -19.26
C ASP A 43 -3.28 3.40 -20.46
N ASN A 44 -2.94 2.11 -20.46
CA ASN A 44 -2.49 1.47 -21.67
C ASN A 44 -3.61 1.72 -22.67
N GLU A 45 -3.31 2.41 -23.76
CA GLU A 45 -4.17 2.50 -24.92
C GLU A 45 -4.39 1.07 -25.43
N CYS A 46 -5.26 0.31 -24.78
CA CYS A 46 -5.90 -0.83 -25.38
C CYS A 46 -6.87 -0.23 -26.39
N ILE A 47 -6.31 -0.03 -27.58
CA ILE A 47 -6.95 -0.05 -28.87
C ILE A 47 -8.19 -0.96 -28.82
N ASP A 48 -9.31 -0.35 -29.17
CA ASP A 48 -10.55 -0.92 -29.75
C ASP A 48 -11.80 -0.50 -28.99
N SER A 49 -12.35 0.66 -29.38
CA SER A 49 -13.75 0.79 -29.81
C SER A 49 -13.97 2.22 -30.29
N ILE A 50 -14.06 2.35 -31.60
CA ILE A 50 -14.67 3.48 -32.31
C ILE A 50 -16.12 3.55 -31.84
N GLU A 51 -16.40 4.30 -30.79
CA GLU A 51 -17.74 4.80 -30.53
C GLU A 51 -17.62 6.04 -29.64
N GLU A 52 -18.04 7.17 -30.19
CA GLU A 52 -18.10 8.48 -29.55
C GLU A 52 -18.87 8.41 -28.23
N LYS A 53 -18.15 8.18 -27.13
CA LYS A 53 -18.68 8.31 -25.77
C LYS A 53 -17.68 9.12 -24.96
N LYS A 54 -18.24 10.16 -24.32
CA LYS A 54 -17.69 11.13 -23.37
C LYS A 54 -16.39 10.65 -22.68
N PRO A 55 -15.44 11.54 -22.35
CA PRO A 55 -14.24 11.20 -21.60
C PRO A 55 -14.64 10.70 -20.20
N GLY A 56 -14.95 9.41 -20.09
CA GLY A 56 -15.15 8.72 -18.84
C GLY A 56 -13.79 8.65 -18.17
N LYS A 57 -13.69 9.20 -16.96
CA LYS A 57 -12.51 9.00 -16.10
C LYS A 57 -12.20 7.51 -16.05
N GLY A 58 -11.03 7.12 -16.55
CA GLY A 58 -10.57 5.74 -16.52
C GLY A 58 -10.49 5.21 -15.09
N LEU A 59 -10.44 3.88 -14.93
CA LEU A 59 -10.22 3.26 -13.62
C LEU A 59 -8.93 3.78 -12.97
N SER A 60 -7.88 4.02 -13.77
CA SER A 60 -6.60 4.60 -13.32
C SER A 60 -6.77 5.99 -12.72
N ASP A 61 -7.60 6.86 -13.33
CA ASP A 61 -7.93 8.18 -12.78
C ASP A 61 -8.65 8.08 -11.45
N MET A 62 -9.64 7.19 -11.34
CA MET A 62 -10.38 7.01 -10.10
C MET A 62 -9.46 6.55 -8.96
N ILE A 63 -8.56 5.62 -9.24
CA ILE A 63 -7.57 5.12 -8.28
C ILE A 63 -6.62 6.24 -7.86
N TYR A 64 -6.06 6.97 -8.82
CA TYR A 64 -5.13 8.05 -8.55
C TYR A 64 -5.78 9.16 -7.70
N GLN A 65 -6.99 9.58 -8.05
CA GLN A 65 -7.74 10.58 -7.28
C GLN A 65 -8.03 10.12 -5.85
N ARG A 66 -8.35 8.84 -5.65
CA ARG A 66 -8.51 8.28 -4.29
C ARG A 66 -7.22 8.33 -3.49
N LEU A 67 -6.08 7.99 -4.11
CA LEU A 67 -4.77 8.08 -3.47
C LEU A 67 -4.46 9.51 -3.02
N ILE A 68 -4.61 10.49 -3.93
CA ILE A 68 -4.37 11.90 -3.63
C ILE A 68 -5.27 12.40 -2.50
N ASN A 69 -6.55 12.04 -2.51
CA ASN A 69 -7.48 12.44 -1.44
C ASN A 69 -7.09 11.88 -0.07
N VAL A 70 -6.62 10.63 0.00
CA VAL A 70 -6.13 10.04 1.25
C VAL A 70 -4.89 10.78 1.75
N VAL A 71 -3.92 11.04 0.86
CA VAL A 71 -2.69 11.75 1.21
C VAL A 71 -2.99 13.19 1.64
N ALA A 72 -3.88 13.89 0.96
CA ALA A 72 -4.30 15.25 1.31
C ALA A 72 -4.99 15.29 2.69
N ALA A 73 -5.86 14.32 3.00
CA ALA A 73 -6.49 14.22 4.31
C ALA A 73 -5.46 14.00 5.43
N ILE A 74 -4.46 13.15 5.20
CA ILE A 74 -3.35 12.94 6.15
C ILE A 74 -2.56 14.24 6.34
N ALA A 75 -2.25 14.96 5.26
CA ALA A 75 -1.51 16.21 5.34
C ALA A 75 -2.26 17.29 6.15
N GLU A 76 -3.57 17.44 5.95
CA GLU A 76 -4.42 18.35 6.75
C GLU A 76 -4.46 17.94 8.22
N GLU A 77 -4.58 16.64 8.52
CA GLU A 77 -4.60 16.13 9.90
C GLU A 77 -3.25 16.36 10.60
N LEU A 78 -2.14 16.08 9.91
CA LEU A 78 -0.79 16.35 10.41
C LEU A 78 -0.60 17.82 10.75
N TYR A 79 -0.92 18.71 9.80
CA TYR A 79 -0.81 20.15 9.99
C TYR A 79 -1.68 20.61 11.16
N SER A 80 -2.93 20.16 11.23
CA SER A 80 -3.86 20.54 12.30
C SER A 80 -3.37 20.12 13.68
N THR A 81 -2.71 18.95 13.76
CA THR A 81 -2.23 18.37 15.02
C THR A 81 -0.93 19.01 15.50
N HIS A 82 0.03 19.25 14.60
CA HIS A 82 1.40 19.65 14.99
C HIS A 82 1.75 21.10 14.61
N LYS A 83 1.04 21.68 13.65
CA LYS A 83 1.25 23.05 13.14
C LYS A 83 2.69 23.36 12.73
N MET A 84 3.39 22.36 12.20
CA MET A 84 4.77 22.51 11.73
C MET A 84 4.84 23.26 10.40
N TYR A 85 5.96 23.95 10.16
CA TYR A 85 6.18 24.73 8.93
C TYR A 85 6.71 23.89 7.76
N ASP A 86 7.21 22.68 8.02
CA ASP A 86 7.73 21.77 6.99
C ASP A 86 7.52 20.32 7.45
N VAL A 87 7.21 19.42 6.52
CA VAL A 87 7.12 17.97 6.76
C VAL A 87 8.45 17.39 7.27
N LYS A 88 9.59 18.02 6.93
CA LYS A 88 10.91 17.63 7.45
C LYS A 88 11.03 17.69 8.98
N GLN A 89 10.16 18.44 9.64
CA GLN A 89 10.18 18.60 11.10
C GLN A 89 9.53 17.42 11.82
N TYR A 90 8.82 16.55 11.10
CA TYR A 90 8.22 15.36 11.69
C TYR A 90 9.27 14.25 11.90
N PRO A 91 9.12 13.42 12.95
CA PRO A 91 9.93 12.22 13.11
C PRO A 91 9.84 11.35 11.86
N LEU A 92 11.00 10.94 11.32
CA LEU A 92 11.07 10.11 10.12
C LEU A 92 10.35 8.76 10.30
N THR A 93 10.33 8.23 11.53
CA THR A 93 9.58 7.02 11.89
C THR A 93 8.08 7.19 11.69
N SER A 94 7.52 8.33 12.09
CA SER A 94 6.10 8.63 11.89
C SER A 94 5.76 8.77 10.40
N ILE A 95 6.65 9.37 9.60
CA ILE A 95 6.46 9.46 8.14
C ILE A 95 6.48 8.06 7.51
N TYR A 96 7.39 7.20 7.94
CA TYR A 96 7.45 5.82 7.47
C TYR A 96 6.19 5.02 7.83
N GLU A 97 5.67 5.16 9.05
CA GLU A 97 4.41 4.54 9.47
C GLU A 97 3.21 5.02 8.63
N LEU A 98 3.16 6.31 8.31
CA LEU A 98 2.14 6.85 7.41
C LEU A 98 2.26 6.29 5.99
N ASN A 99 3.48 6.08 5.50
CA ASN A 99 3.71 5.45 4.22
C ASN A 99 3.16 4.02 4.19
N ILE A 100 3.41 3.22 5.23
CA ILE A 100 2.84 1.88 5.37
C ILE A 100 1.32 1.96 5.38
N TYR A 101 0.74 2.85 6.19
CA TYR A 101 -0.71 3.03 6.28
C TYR A 101 -1.36 3.34 4.93
N VAL A 102 -0.76 4.22 4.12
CA VAL A 102 -1.25 4.52 2.78
C VAL A 102 -1.04 3.33 1.84
N ALA A 103 0.10 2.64 1.92
CA ALA A 103 0.38 1.45 1.11
C ALA A 103 -0.66 0.34 1.35
N ASP A 104 -1.06 0.12 2.60
CA ASP A 104 -2.08 -0.87 2.98
C ASP A 104 -3.49 -0.52 2.46
N LYS A 105 -3.80 0.77 2.27
CA LYS A 105 -5.04 1.20 1.63
C LYS A 105 -5.06 0.98 0.12
N PHE A 106 -3.89 0.95 -0.52
CA PHE A 106 -3.75 0.78 -1.96
C PHE A 106 -2.79 -0.38 -2.28
N PRO A 107 -3.10 -1.61 -1.85
CA PRO A 107 -2.10 -2.66 -1.84
C PRO A 107 -1.65 -3.07 -3.25
N PHE A 108 -2.52 -2.92 -4.24
CA PHE A 108 -2.22 -3.19 -5.65
C PHE A 108 -1.23 -2.17 -6.27
N LEU A 109 -1.13 -0.96 -5.71
CA LEU A 109 -0.18 0.06 -6.15
C LEU A 109 1.21 -0.14 -5.54
N PHE A 110 1.27 -0.66 -4.33
CA PHE A 110 2.49 -0.61 -3.51
C PHE A 110 3.05 -1.98 -3.14
N TYR A 111 2.33 -3.07 -3.39
CA TYR A 111 2.81 -4.42 -3.18
C TYR A 111 2.69 -5.27 -4.44
N LYS A 112 3.61 -6.21 -4.60
CA LYS A 112 3.48 -7.34 -5.51
C LYS A 112 2.90 -8.53 -4.75
N PRO A 113 1.91 -9.26 -5.30
CA PRO A 113 1.51 -10.52 -4.73
C PRO A 113 2.68 -11.50 -4.85
N VAL A 114 3.11 -12.07 -3.73
CA VAL A 114 3.99 -13.24 -3.74
C VAL A 114 3.13 -14.46 -3.59
N TYR A 115 2.96 -15.17 -4.70
CA TYR A 115 2.40 -16.51 -4.66
C TYR A 115 3.44 -17.43 -4.01
N PRO A 116 3.07 -18.18 -2.96
CA PRO A 116 4.00 -19.12 -2.35
C PRO A 116 4.47 -20.08 -3.44
N SER A 117 5.78 -20.26 -3.53
CA SER A 117 6.36 -21.21 -4.48
C SER A 117 5.80 -22.61 -4.22
N LEU A 118 5.81 -23.50 -5.24
CA LEU A 118 5.41 -24.90 -5.04
C LEU A 118 6.21 -25.57 -3.90
N CYS A 119 7.44 -25.12 -3.65
CA CYS A 119 8.27 -25.56 -2.51
C CYS A 119 7.73 -25.06 -1.16
N GLU A 120 7.34 -23.79 -1.04
CA GLU A 120 6.72 -23.26 0.19
C GLU A 120 5.38 -23.92 0.48
N GLN A 121 4.56 -24.17 -0.56
CA GLN A 121 3.30 -24.90 -0.42
C GLN A 121 3.51 -26.34 0.08
N ARG A 122 4.58 -27.01 -0.38
CA ARG A 122 4.96 -28.35 0.10
C ARG A 122 5.41 -28.33 1.57
N ILE A 123 6.20 -27.35 1.98
CA ILE A 123 6.66 -27.21 3.37
C ILE A 123 5.48 -26.93 4.30
N GLU A 124 4.53 -26.07 3.92
CA GLU A 124 3.32 -25.83 4.71
C GLU A 124 2.44 -27.07 4.82
N LYS A 125 2.41 -27.91 3.79
CA LYS A 125 1.68 -29.18 3.85
C LYS A 125 2.32 -30.15 4.84
N ILE A 126 3.64 -30.34 4.75
CA ILE A 126 4.40 -31.21 5.68
C ILE A 126 4.19 -30.77 7.13
N LYS A 127 4.28 -29.45 7.40
CA LYS A 127 4.04 -28.92 8.75
C LYS A 127 2.63 -29.15 9.29
N LYS A 128 1.61 -29.21 8.43
CA LYS A 128 0.24 -29.49 8.86
C LYS A 128 0.03 -30.98 9.10
N ASP A 129 0.66 -31.82 8.29
CA ASP A 129 0.59 -33.27 8.44
C ASP A 129 1.33 -33.71 9.73
N ASP A 130 2.44 -33.06 10.09
CA ASP A 130 3.19 -33.33 11.34
C ASP A 130 2.41 -32.89 12.62
N ILE A 131 1.57 -31.86 12.54
CA ILE A 131 0.75 -31.38 13.68
C ILE A 131 -0.46 -32.29 13.92
N ASN A 132 -0.98 -32.92 12.87
CA ASN A 132 -2.12 -33.84 12.97
C ASN A 132 -1.69 -35.28 13.28
N ALA A 133 -0.41 -35.61 13.15
CA ALA A 133 0.12 -36.95 13.41
C ALA A 133 0.29 -37.30 14.90
N GLU A 134 0.02 -36.35 15.82
CA GLU A 134 0.10 -36.58 17.28
C GLU A 134 -1.27 -36.84 17.94
N GLU A 135 -2.38 -36.95 17.18
CA GLU A 135 -3.73 -37.15 17.75
C GLU A 135 -4.48 -38.43 17.33
N GLU A 136 -3.86 -39.39 16.61
CA GLU A 136 -4.53 -40.65 16.25
C GLU A 136 -3.69 -41.89 16.66
N GLU A 137 -3.78 -42.25 17.94
CA GLU A 137 -3.70 -43.66 18.36
C GLU A 137 -5.13 -44.17 18.53
N GLU A 138 -5.67 -44.86 17.53
CA GLU A 138 -6.55 -46.04 17.72
C GLU A 138 -6.80 -46.73 16.36
N ASP A 139 -6.77 -48.06 16.41
CA ASP A 139 -6.67 -49.03 15.32
C ASP A 139 -7.82 -48.97 14.29
N ASP A 140 -7.53 -49.20 13.01
CA ASP A 140 -8.30 -50.12 12.15
C ASP A 140 -7.72 -50.23 10.72
N ASP A 141 -7.53 -51.47 10.27
CA ASP A 141 -7.06 -51.89 8.94
C ASP A 141 -8.02 -51.47 7.81
N ILE A 142 -7.62 -50.65 6.82
CA ILE A 142 -8.24 -50.62 5.47
C ILE A 142 -7.27 -50.16 4.36
N ASP A 143 -7.41 -50.87 3.23
CA ASP A 143 -6.60 -50.87 2.01
C ASP A 143 -6.50 -49.56 1.21
N LYS A 144 -5.37 -49.48 0.50
CA LYS A 144 -4.93 -48.45 -0.46
C LYS A 144 -5.78 -48.45 -1.73
N GLU A 145 -6.17 -47.29 -2.27
CA GLU A 145 -5.88 -46.88 -3.65
C GLU A 145 -6.43 -45.50 -4.09
N SER A 146 -5.57 -44.77 -4.82
CA SER A 146 -5.88 -43.72 -5.83
C SER A 146 -6.28 -42.31 -5.37
N VAL A 147 -5.27 -41.46 -5.12
CA VAL A 147 -5.43 -40.00 -5.10
C VAL A 147 -5.40 -39.48 -6.54
N LEU A 148 -6.58 -39.33 -7.13
CA LEU A 148 -6.78 -38.65 -8.42
C LEU A 148 -6.68 -37.13 -8.22
N PHE A 149 -5.70 -36.49 -8.85
CA PHE A 149 -5.57 -35.03 -8.89
C PHE A 149 -6.77 -34.39 -9.63
N LYS A 150 -7.79 -33.98 -8.89
CA LYS A 150 -8.82 -33.04 -9.39
C LYS A 150 -8.20 -31.65 -9.53
N LYS A 151 -8.02 -31.21 -10.77
CA LYS A 151 -7.81 -29.79 -11.11
C LYS A 151 -9.07 -29.01 -10.72
N ASN A 152 -9.10 -28.46 -9.51
CA ASN A 152 -10.09 -27.46 -9.14
C ASN A 152 -9.62 -26.11 -9.65
N THR A 153 -10.19 -25.66 -10.77
CA THR A 153 -10.31 -24.24 -11.10
C THR A 153 -11.29 -23.61 -10.10
N SER A 154 -10.82 -23.29 -8.89
CA SER A 154 -11.63 -22.58 -7.91
C SER A 154 -11.61 -21.09 -8.22
N SER A 155 -12.75 -20.60 -8.67
CA SER A 155 -13.17 -19.20 -8.52
C SER A 155 -12.87 -18.73 -7.08
N CYS A 156 -11.77 -18.01 -6.82
CA CYS A 156 -11.57 -17.37 -5.51
C CYS A 156 -12.54 -16.16 -5.48
N ASN A 157 -13.62 -16.33 -4.72
CA ASN A 157 -14.49 -15.22 -4.33
C ASN A 157 -13.66 -14.14 -3.64
N LEU A 158 -13.85 -12.88 -4.03
CA LEU A 158 -13.14 -11.69 -3.51
C LEU A 158 -13.24 -11.49 -1.97
N ASN A 159 -14.02 -12.31 -1.25
CA ASN A 159 -14.22 -12.25 0.19
C ASN A 159 -13.53 -13.40 0.96
N CYS A 160 -12.67 -14.19 0.32
CA CYS A 160 -11.93 -15.25 1.02
C CYS A 160 -10.81 -14.65 1.88
N THR A 161 -11.05 -14.53 3.18
CA THR A 161 -10.03 -14.15 4.18
C THR A 161 -8.88 -15.16 4.28
N GLN A 162 -9.03 -16.37 3.72
CA GLN A 162 -7.97 -17.38 3.59
C GLN A 162 -7.10 -17.21 2.32
N CYS A 163 -7.61 -16.57 1.25
CA CYS A 163 -6.79 -16.10 0.12
C CYS A 163 -5.86 -14.92 0.55
N CYS A 164 -5.96 -14.40 1.80
CA CYS A 164 -5.15 -13.30 2.34
C CYS A 164 -3.74 -13.69 2.81
N LEU A 165 -3.33 -14.96 2.73
CA LEU A 165 -1.96 -15.40 3.02
C LEU A 165 -0.99 -15.18 1.84
N ILE A 166 -1.36 -14.37 0.85
CA ILE A 166 -0.41 -13.89 -0.14
C ILE A 166 0.59 -12.99 0.60
N LYS A 167 1.80 -13.49 0.83
CA LYS A 167 2.92 -12.66 1.28
C LYS A 167 3.01 -11.46 0.33
N ARG A 168 3.02 -10.25 0.88
CA ARG A 168 3.10 -9.02 0.09
C ARG A 168 4.53 -8.51 0.17
N VAL A 169 5.17 -8.34 -0.99
CA VAL A 169 6.48 -7.70 -1.06
C VAL A 169 6.29 -6.29 -1.59
N PRO A 170 6.83 -5.26 -0.89
CA PRO A 170 6.78 -3.88 -1.38
C PRO A 170 7.32 -3.77 -2.81
N LYS A 171 6.58 -3.09 -3.70
CA LYS A 171 7.04 -2.74 -5.06
C LYS A 171 8.22 -1.76 -5.02
N PHE A 172 8.28 -0.94 -3.98
CA PHE A 172 9.28 0.09 -3.78
C PHE A 172 10.01 -0.18 -2.47
N ILE A 173 11.31 0.12 -2.45
CA ILE A 173 12.16 -0.14 -1.28
C ILE A 173 11.63 0.57 -0.02
N GLU A 174 10.90 1.70 -0.15
CA GLU A 174 10.43 2.48 1.00
C GLU A 174 9.12 3.25 0.80
N PHE A 175 8.31 2.86 -0.19
CA PHE A 175 7.10 3.63 -0.54
C PHE A 175 7.35 5.14 -0.73
N TRP A 176 8.56 5.52 -1.16
CA TRP A 176 8.97 6.90 -1.39
C TRP A 176 8.02 7.74 -2.25
N PRO A 177 7.23 7.20 -3.20
CA PRO A 177 6.22 7.99 -3.90
C PRO A 177 5.21 8.61 -2.93
N ILE A 178 4.85 7.89 -1.87
CA ILE A 178 3.95 8.37 -0.82
C ILE A 178 4.60 9.53 -0.05
N THR A 179 5.88 9.41 0.31
CA THR A 179 6.62 10.50 0.96
C THR A 179 6.60 11.79 0.15
N LEU A 180 6.81 11.70 -1.17
CA LEU A 180 6.79 12.87 -2.04
C LEU A 180 5.39 13.46 -2.18
N LEU A 181 4.37 12.61 -2.38
CA LEU A 181 2.98 13.06 -2.42
C LEU A 181 2.57 13.74 -1.10
N LEU A 182 2.99 13.20 0.04
CA LEU A 182 2.68 13.75 1.36
C LEU A 182 3.34 15.10 1.56
N LYS A 183 4.60 15.24 1.15
CA LYS A 183 5.33 16.50 1.18
C LYS A 183 4.63 17.57 0.34
N ASP A 184 4.29 17.25 -0.90
CA ASP A 184 3.63 18.19 -1.82
C ASP A 184 2.25 18.60 -1.28
N ALA A 185 1.46 17.63 -0.81
CA ALA A 185 0.16 17.89 -0.19
C ALA A 185 0.28 18.82 1.04
N TYR A 186 1.26 18.59 1.91
CA TYR A 186 1.45 19.42 3.10
C TYR A 186 1.87 20.85 2.77
N ILE A 187 2.74 21.03 1.76
CA ILE A 187 3.09 22.37 1.27
C ILE A 187 1.84 23.10 0.76
N THR A 188 0.95 22.40 0.04
CA THR A 188 -0.34 22.96 -0.39
C THR A 188 -1.19 23.39 0.79
N VAL A 189 -1.33 22.55 1.83
CA VAL A 189 -2.07 22.88 3.06
C VAL A 189 -1.49 24.13 3.70
N LEU A 190 -0.18 24.16 3.95
CA LEU A 190 0.50 25.30 4.58
C LEU A 190 0.26 26.61 3.81
N ASN A 191 0.44 26.58 2.49
CA ASN A 191 0.25 27.76 1.64
C ASN A 191 -1.19 28.28 1.69
N ASN A 192 -2.19 27.38 1.75
CA ASN A 192 -3.59 27.78 1.87
C ASN A 192 -3.86 28.42 3.24
N LYS A 193 -3.33 27.85 4.33
CA LYS A 193 -3.51 28.43 5.68
C LYS A 193 -2.81 29.78 5.84
N LEU A 194 -1.64 29.97 5.24
CA LEU A 194 -0.93 31.26 5.26
C LEU A 194 -1.71 32.35 4.49
N LYS A 195 -2.31 32.00 3.35
CA LYS A 195 -3.19 32.92 2.60
C LYS A 195 -4.41 33.34 3.43
N ASP A 196 -5.04 32.41 4.13
CA ASP A 196 -6.19 32.70 4.99
C ASP A 196 -5.84 33.68 6.12
N VAL A 197 -4.62 33.61 6.67
CA VAL A 197 -4.14 34.54 7.70
C VAL A 197 -3.91 35.93 7.13
N ASP A 198 -3.24 36.03 5.96
CA ASP A 198 -2.93 37.32 5.33
C ASP A 198 -4.21 38.08 4.89
N CYS A 199 -5.27 37.36 4.51
CA CYS A 199 -6.58 37.93 4.24
C CYS A 199 -7.29 38.50 5.49
N ARG A 200 -7.00 37.99 6.69
CA ARG A 200 -7.65 38.44 7.94
C ARG A 200 -6.97 39.64 8.59
N VAL A 201 -5.70 39.90 8.28
CA VAL A 201 -4.93 41.02 8.85
C VAL A 201 -5.18 42.35 8.11
N ARG A 202 -5.85 42.30 6.94
CA ARG A 202 -6.15 43.48 6.10
C ARG A 202 -7.54 44.10 6.32
N ILE A 203 -8.20 43.82 7.45
CA ILE A 203 -9.49 44.40 7.85
C ILE A 203 -9.26 45.34 9.02
#